data_AF-A0A930DYA0-F1
#
_entry.id   AF-A0A930DYA0-F1
#
_cell.length_a   1.000
_cell.length_b   1.000
_cell.length_c   1.000
_cell.angle_alpha   90.00
_cell.angle_beta   90.00
_cell.angle_gamma   90.00
#
_symmetry.space_group_name_H-M   'P 1'
#
loop_
_entity.id
_entity.type
_entity.pdbx_description
1 polymer ?
#
loop_
_entity_poly.entity_id
_entity_poly.type
_entity_poly.pdbx_seq_one_letter_code
_entity_poly.pdbx_strand_id
1 'polypeptide(L)'
;MKPTIKAYEKYQKNFMDYFDKESERLRISQGKDIGYLDNVDGDNLTASSKPLDTYSIKEGDLRTDQWYLFQKTPEEQFHTSSQKVGFYSNEGAYLRYRLHKEKNKTFDIDNKYQKPVVQIEPATLRIVKSFVGTTSSTEELELLKNTSFILKEQIPGSTNYREVKRFTMTKSATSTALGYLVSEELNGTKLYGTGNPLTSFKPAGTLTATMNGGKKQYVLSINGLIPGRKYQVEELISASGQNPVIGGSQLHFKKMAITAGDVSKVTSGNYDIATVSMDKNETKQINVQNTYEREDRQVLRIEKQVSGEMADKNQVFPFRLKLFKAENQPITQSDFDSIKADFPAAIKSAISFDPGTATISFSLKHDQAIEFLLPKTYYYMAGENPSGYLPSVSTGYILEQATDAQGFRFTKKKLLGRNADGSKQVLQFRNVKDPISPTGVVEEARPLAMVFTAFILFSGAIAFGMKKKEEA
;
A
#
# COMPACT_ATOMS: atom_id res chain seq x y z
N MET A 1 5.70 34.13 29.30
CA MET A 1 4.90 34.53 28.12
C MET A 1 4.15 33.31 27.58
N LYS A 2 2.93 33.48 27.03
CA LYS A 2 2.25 32.40 26.28
C LYS A 2 2.73 32.44 24.81
N PRO A 3 2.88 31.29 24.13
CA PRO A 3 3.19 31.27 22.70
C PRO A 3 2.13 32.02 21.89
N THR A 4 2.59 32.80 20.90
CA THR A 4 1.71 33.50 19.96
C THR A 4 1.21 32.55 18.88
N ILE A 5 0.10 32.87 18.23
CA ILE A 5 -0.40 32.10 17.06
C ILE A 5 0.67 32.03 15.96
N LYS A 6 1.44 33.11 15.75
CA LYS A 6 2.56 33.15 14.78
C LYS A 6 3.62 32.09 15.05
N ALA A 7 3.89 31.78 16.32
CA ALA A 7 4.83 30.74 16.68
C ALA A 7 4.36 29.34 16.23
N TYR A 8 3.07 29.07 16.43
CA TYR A 8 2.44 27.84 15.95
C TYR A 8 2.38 27.77 14.42
N GLU A 9 2.07 28.88 13.74
CA GLU A 9 2.01 28.93 12.28
C GLU A 9 3.37 28.63 11.64
N LYS A 10 4.46 29.19 12.17
CA LYS A 10 5.81 28.87 11.69
C LYS A 10 6.17 27.42 11.97
N TYR A 11 5.88 26.92 13.17
CA TYR A 11 6.17 25.53 13.52
C TYR A 11 5.44 24.56 12.59
N GLN A 12 4.15 24.80 12.35
CA GLN A 12 3.36 24.02 11.41
C GLN A 12 3.96 24.11 10.01
N LYS A 13 4.30 25.32 9.53
CA LYS A 13 4.91 25.50 8.22
C LYS A 13 6.21 24.71 8.09
N ASN A 14 7.12 24.84 9.04
CA ASN A 14 8.38 24.09 9.06
C ASN A 14 8.12 22.58 9.09
N PHE A 15 7.16 22.11 9.89
CA PHE A 15 6.74 20.73 9.90
C PHE A 15 6.26 20.27 8.52
N MET A 16 5.35 21.00 7.89
CA MET A 16 4.78 20.64 6.59
C MET A 16 5.77 20.76 5.44
N ASP A 17 6.77 21.63 5.52
CA ASP A 17 7.77 21.83 4.46
C ASP A 17 8.88 20.76 4.49
N TYR A 18 9.15 20.20 5.68
CA TYR A 18 10.26 19.27 5.91
C TYR A 18 9.86 17.88 6.40
N PHE A 19 8.56 17.55 6.39
CA PHE A 19 8.04 16.26 6.88
C PHE A 19 8.63 15.03 6.15
N ASP A 20 8.97 15.16 4.87
CA ASP A 20 9.54 14.12 4.01
C ASP A 20 11.03 14.34 3.71
N LYS A 21 11.64 15.34 4.37
CA LYS A 21 13.01 15.79 4.14
C LYS A 21 13.82 15.75 5.44
N GLU A 22 13.70 14.66 6.20
CA GLU A 22 14.33 14.55 7.51
C GLU A 22 15.84 14.83 7.49
N SER A 23 16.59 14.32 6.50
CA SER A 23 18.03 14.58 6.39
C SER A 23 18.33 16.07 6.12
N GLU A 24 17.53 16.73 5.29
CA GLU A 24 17.68 18.16 5.00
C GLU A 24 17.31 18.99 6.24
N ARG A 25 16.21 18.63 6.92
CA ARG A 25 15.78 19.22 8.19
C ARG A 25 16.90 19.14 9.21
N LEU A 26 17.43 17.94 9.47
CA LEU A 26 18.49 17.70 10.46
C LEU A 26 19.78 18.46 10.11
N ARG A 27 20.09 18.57 8.80
CA ARG A 27 21.24 19.36 8.34
C ARG A 27 21.05 20.85 8.60
N ILE A 28 19.88 21.41 8.27
CA ILE A 28 19.59 22.84 8.42
C ILE A 28 19.40 23.21 9.90
N SER A 29 18.69 22.38 10.66
CA SER A 29 18.47 22.58 12.10
C SER A 29 19.68 22.20 12.96
N GLN A 30 20.76 21.67 12.35
CA GLN A 30 21.94 21.16 13.07
C GLN A 30 21.57 20.14 14.15
N GLY A 31 20.65 19.22 13.83
CA GLY A 31 20.15 18.21 14.75
C GLY A 31 19.12 18.71 15.78
N LYS A 32 18.72 19.99 15.72
CA LYS A 32 17.70 20.57 16.61
C LYS A 32 16.28 20.30 16.09
N ASP A 33 15.29 20.61 16.93
CA ASP A 33 13.87 20.48 16.60
C ASP A 33 13.45 21.37 15.41
N ILE A 34 12.35 21.01 14.75
CA ILE A 34 11.83 21.66 13.53
C ILE A 34 11.40 23.12 13.75
N GLY A 35 11.12 23.52 14.99
CA GLY A 35 10.86 24.91 15.36
C GLY A 35 12.07 25.84 15.27
N TYR A 36 13.28 25.30 15.09
CA TYR A 36 14.54 26.04 14.92
C TYR A 36 14.95 26.27 13.46
N LEU A 37 14.16 25.79 12.48
CA LEU A 37 14.44 26.07 11.08
C LEU A 37 14.15 27.55 10.79
N ASP A 38 15.21 28.35 10.76
CA ASP A 38 15.20 29.78 10.50
C ASP A 38 16.03 30.11 9.25
N ASN A 39 15.57 31.12 8.49
CA ASN A 39 16.22 31.66 7.30
C ASN A 39 17.17 32.83 7.62
N VAL A 40 17.58 33.00 8.88
CA VAL A 40 18.30 34.18 9.34
C VAL A 40 19.77 33.83 9.56
N ASP A 41 20.66 34.63 8.98
CA ASP A 41 22.08 34.76 9.34
C ASP A 41 22.22 35.12 10.83
N GLY A 42 22.04 34.10 11.67
CA GLY A 42 21.92 34.22 13.11
C GLY A 42 22.04 32.83 13.71
N ASP A 43 23.05 32.10 13.25
CA ASP A 43 23.46 30.86 13.87
C ASP A 43 23.64 31.14 15.37
N ASN A 44 22.91 30.44 16.24
CA ASN A 44 23.02 30.53 17.71
C ASN A 44 24.40 30.06 18.24
N LEU A 45 25.41 30.03 17.39
CA LEU A 45 26.73 29.43 17.60
C LEU A 45 27.87 30.37 17.20
N THR A 46 27.63 31.41 16.40
CA THR A 46 28.69 32.35 16.02
C THR A 46 28.83 33.43 17.09
N ALA A 47 29.52 33.04 18.16
CA ALA A 47 29.89 33.91 19.28
C ALA A 47 30.61 35.17 18.80
N SER A 48 29.90 36.29 18.69
CA SER A 48 30.54 37.61 18.69
C SER A 48 30.75 38.03 20.15
N SER A 49 31.83 37.55 20.77
CA SER A 49 32.20 37.99 22.11
C SER A 49 32.59 39.47 22.07
N LYS A 50 31.74 40.36 22.61
CA LYS A 50 32.21 41.69 23.00
C LYS A 50 32.65 41.67 24.47
N PRO A 51 33.86 42.16 24.79
CA PRO A 51 34.28 42.31 26.17
C PRO A 51 33.48 43.46 26.79
N LEU A 52 32.77 43.17 27.87
CA LEU A 52 32.38 44.15 28.88
C LEU A 52 33.31 43.90 30.07
N ASP A 53 33.92 44.97 30.60
CA ASP A 53 34.98 44.99 31.61
C ASP A 53 34.61 44.41 32.99
N THR A 54 33.69 43.44 33.08
CA THR A 54 33.63 42.53 34.25
C THR A 54 32.80 41.26 34.04
N TYR A 55 31.92 41.14 33.02
CA TYR A 55 31.21 39.88 32.74
C TYR A 55 30.85 39.77 31.25
N SER A 56 31.48 38.85 30.53
CA SER A 56 31.08 38.47 29.17
C SER A 56 29.86 37.55 29.24
N ILE A 57 28.66 38.12 29.13
CA ILE A 57 27.43 37.35 28.93
C ILE A 57 27.39 36.93 27.46
N LYS A 58 27.39 35.62 27.19
CA LYS A 58 27.34 35.07 25.83
C LYS A 58 25.90 35.03 25.32
N GLU A 59 25.71 35.02 24.00
CA GLU A 59 24.40 34.68 23.42
C GLU A 59 24.01 33.25 23.85
N GLY A 60 22.77 33.05 24.30
CA GLY A 60 22.29 31.77 24.86
C GLY A 60 22.69 31.51 26.32
N ASP A 61 23.22 32.49 27.04
CA ASP A 61 23.56 32.36 28.45
C ASP A 61 22.31 32.32 29.35
N LEU A 62 22.21 31.31 30.23
CA LEU A 62 21.12 31.12 31.19
C LEU A 62 20.80 32.35 32.03
N ARG A 63 21.80 33.22 32.25
CA ARG A 63 21.64 34.48 32.98
C ARG A 63 20.74 35.49 32.27
N THR A 64 20.42 35.23 31.00
CA THR A 64 19.48 36.01 30.18
C THR A 64 18.06 35.42 30.15
N ASP A 65 17.84 34.25 30.75
CA ASP A 65 16.52 33.65 30.84
C ASP A 65 15.61 34.42 31.78
N GLN A 66 14.31 34.47 31.46
CA GLN A 66 13.34 35.18 32.32
C GLN A 66 13.30 34.60 33.72
N TRP A 67 13.36 33.27 33.87
CA TRP A 67 13.30 32.65 35.18
C TRP A 67 14.52 33.05 36.05
N TYR A 68 15.72 33.12 35.46
CA TYR A 68 16.95 33.55 36.12
C TYR A 68 16.92 35.05 36.46
N LEU A 69 16.53 35.89 35.48
CA LEU A 69 16.42 37.34 35.66
C LEU A 69 15.44 37.73 36.76
N PHE A 70 14.32 36.99 36.87
CA PHE A 70 13.32 37.24 37.90
C PHE A 70 13.56 36.42 39.18
N GLN A 71 14.63 35.62 39.25
CA GLN A 71 14.96 34.74 40.39
C GLN A 71 13.76 33.91 40.85
N LYS A 72 12.96 33.39 39.91
CA LYS A 72 11.73 32.66 40.21
C LYS A 72 11.94 31.16 40.02
N THR A 73 11.72 30.40 41.08
CA THR A 73 11.75 28.93 41.12
C THR A 73 10.35 28.37 41.40
N PRO A 74 9.97 27.21 40.83
CA PRO A 74 10.76 26.34 39.95
C PRO A 74 10.69 26.72 38.45
N GLU A 75 11.79 26.47 37.72
CA GLU A 75 11.95 26.71 36.26
C GLU A 75 10.85 26.04 35.42
N GLU A 76 10.34 24.91 35.90
CA GLU A 76 9.27 24.12 35.30
C GLU A 76 8.01 24.94 34.97
N GLN A 77 7.72 26.00 35.74
CA GLN A 77 6.56 26.87 35.54
C GLN A 77 6.77 27.96 34.46
N PHE A 78 7.97 28.09 33.89
CA PHE A 78 8.29 29.11 32.88
C PHE A 78 8.37 28.53 31.47
N HIS A 79 7.58 29.06 30.53
CA HIS A 79 7.61 28.67 29.11
C HIS A 79 8.75 29.31 28.30
N THR A 80 9.72 29.94 28.98
CA THR A 80 10.80 30.72 28.37
C THR A 80 12.13 30.47 29.08
N SER A 81 12.70 29.27 28.89
CA SER A 81 14.04 28.88 29.37
C SER A 81 14.88 28.39 28.18
N SER A 82 16.15 28.78 28.15
CA SER A 82 17.15 28.29 27.19
C SER A 82 17.54 26.82 27.43
N GLN A 83 17.26 26.29 28.63
CA GLN A 83 17.60 24.92 29.05
C GLN A 83 16.50 23.90 28.78
N LYS A 84 15.26 24.34 28.54
CA LYS A 84 14.17 23.44 28.23
C LYS A 84 14.31 22.89 26.80
N VAL A 85 13.57 21.83 26.50
CA VAL A 85 13.37 21.29 25.14
C VAL A 85 11.98 21.69 24.59
N GLY A 86 11.88 22.00 23.29
CA GLY A 86 10.63 22.18 22.53
C GLY A 86 10.24 23.63 22.28
N PHE A 87 10.43 24.17 21.06
CA PHE A 87 10.70 25.61 20.99
C PHE A 87 10.63 26.34 19.63
N TYR A 88 10.05 27.55 19.65
CA TYR A 88 10.12 28.59 18.61
C TYR A 88 11.24 29.60 18.91
N SER A 89 12.16 29.80 17.96
CA SER A 89 13.08 30.95 17.92
C SER A 89 12.27 32.23 17.83
N ASN A 90 12.46 33.13 18.79
CA ASN A 90 11.63 34.31 19.02
C ASN A 90 11.71 35.41 17.94
N GLU A 91 12.04 35.08 16.69
CA GLU A 91 12.31 35.95 15.55
C GLU A 91 12.14 37.46 15.82
N GLY A 92 13.26 38.13 16.06
CA GLY A 92 13.32 39.58 16.25
C GLY A 92 13.08 40.09 17.68
N ALA A 93 12.83 39.23 18.67
CA ALA A 93 12.70 39.69 20.05
C ALA A 93 14.07 39.79 20.73
N TYR A 94 14.46 41.02 21.08
CA TYR A 94 15.66 41.36 21.84
C TYR A 94 15.29 41.85 23.24
N LEU A 95 16.09 41.54 24.24
CA LEU A 95 15.99 42.19 25.55
C LEU A 95 16.84 43.47 25.52
N ARG A 96 16.23 44.65 25.75
CA ARG A 96 16.99 45.88 26.03
C ARG A 96 17.11 46.02 27.54
N TYR A 97 18.32 46.23 28.03
CA TYR A 97 18.55 46.61 29.41
C TYR A 97 18.78 48.13 29.49
N ARG A 98 18.12 48.79 30.43
CA ARG A 98 18.53 50.11 30.89
C ARG A 98 19.41 49.94 32.11
N LEU A 99 20.65 50.38 32.02
CA LEU A 99 21.59 50.30 33.12
C LEU A 99 21.50 51.62 33.90
N HIS A 100 21.06 51.56 35.15
CA HIS A 100 21.07 52.69 36.08
C HIS A 100 22.39 52.66 36.86
N LYS A 101 23.44 53.29 36.31
CA LYS A 101 24.76 53.37 36.95
C LYS A 101 24.87 54.48 38.00
N GLU A 102 24.02 55.50 37.95
CA GLU A 102 23.99 56.65 38.88
C GLU A 102 22.56 57.19 39.06
N LYS A 103 22.26 57.87 40.19
CA LYS A 103 20.98 58.58 40.41
C LYS A 103 20.75 59.56 39.24
N ASN A 104 19.65 59.37 38.50
CA ASN A 104 19.18 60.22 37.38
C ASN A 104 19.97 60.17 36.05
N LYS A 105 20.88 59.22 35.83
CA LYS A 105 21.42 58.95 34.48
C LYS A 105 20.99 57.58 33.99
N THR A 106 20.32 57.56 32.85
CA THR A 106 19.83 56.34 32.20
C THR A 106 20.67 56.10 30.96
N PHE A 107 21.35 54.95 30.90
CA PHE A 107 22.07 54.52 29.69
C PHE A 107 21.22 53.45 29.01
N ASP A 108 20.75 53.72 27.80
CA ASP A 108 20.19 52.69 26.93
C ASP A 108 21.36 51.87 26.39
N ILE A 109 21.52 50.64 26.87
CA ILE A 109 22.45 49.70 26.28
C ILE A 109 21.69 49.02 25.14
N ASP A 110 22.01 49.42 23.91
CA ASP A 110 21.41 48.88 22.67
C ASP A 110 21.99 47.51 22.29
N ASN A 111 22.29 46.68 23.30
CA ASN A 111 22.73 45.31 23.08
C ASN A 111 21.51 44.43 22.85
N LYS A 112 21.46 43.80 21.67
CA LYS A 112 20.45 42.79 21.36
C LYS A 112 20.89 41.47 22.01
N TYR A 113 20.26 41.11 23.13
CA TYR A 113 20.43 39.77 23.69
C TYR A 113 19.30 38.87 23.18
N GLN A 114 19.63 37.72 22.60
CA GLN A 114 18.66 36.69 22.22
C GLN A 114 17.83 36.33 23.46
N LYS A 115 16.48 36.38 23.37
CA LYS A 115 15.63 35.97 24.49
C LYS A 115 15.44 34.45 24.50
N PRO A 116 15.10 33.88 25.67
CA PRO A 116 14.68 32.49 25.81
C PRO A 116 13.66 32.06 24.77
N VAL A 117 13.76 30.78 24.48
CA VAL A 117 12.95 30.10 23.50
C VAL A 117 11.52 29.94 24.04
N VAL A 118 10.46 29.97 23.21
CA VAL A 118 9.06 29.82 23.69
C VAL A 118 8.52 28.40 23.48
N GLN A 119 8.11 27.74 24.56
CA GLN A 119 7.62 26.38 24.48
C GLN A 119 6.24 26.38 23.84
N ILE A 120 6.11 25.63 22.74
CA ILE A 120 4.85 25.43 22.03
C ILE A 120 4.37 24.01 22.29
N GLU A 121 3.05 23.86 22.38
CA GLU A 121 2.38 22.59 22.69
C GLU A 121 1.49 22.21 21.51
N PRO A 122 2.07 21.87 20.34
CA PRO A 122 1.29 21.54 19.15
C PRO A 122 0.44 20.31 19.41
N ALA A 123 -0.68 20.22 18.71
CA ALA A 123 -1.53 19.04 18.71
C ALA A 123 -1.07 18.03 17.66
N THR A 124 -1.49 16.78 17.84
CA THR A 124 -1.20 15.66 16.95
C THR A 124 -2.49 14.99 16.49
N LEU A 125 -2.60 14.73 15.19
CA LEU A 125 -3.67 13.93 14.61
C LEU A 125 -3.12 12.59 14.13
N ARG A 126 -3.71 11.50 14.62
CA ARG A 126 -3.41 10.14 14.17
C ARG A 126 -4.52 9.63 13.27
N ILE A 127 -4.14 9.11 12.11
CA ILE A 127 -5.04 8.46 11.17
C ILE A 127 -4.66 6.99 11.11
N VAL A 128 -5.50 6.13 11.65
CA VAL A 128 -5.31 4.68 11.69
C VAL A 128 -6.03 4.06 10.51
N LYS A 129 -5.27 3.51 9.58
CA LYS A 129 -5.74 2.89 8.36
C LYS A 129 -5.79 1.37 8.50
N SER A 130 -6.93 0.80 8.10
CA SER A 130 -7.14 -0.65 8.01
C SER A 130 -7.86 -1.04 6.72
N PHE A 131 -7.75 -2.33 6.36
CA PHE A 131 -8.37 -2.92 5.19
C PHE A 131 -9.20 -4.15 5.59
N VAL A 132 -10.30 -4.37 4.85
CA VAL A 132 -11.13 -5.57 4.94
C VAL A 132 -11.23 -6.16 3.53
N GLY A 133 -11.16 -7.48 3.41
CA GLY A 133 -11.13 -8.18 2.11
C GLY A 133 -9.74 -8.57 1.63
N THR A 134 -8.69 -8.15 2.35
CA THR A 134 -7.31 -8.59 2.18
C THR A 134 -7.05 -9.89 2.95
N THR A 135 -6.06 -10.66 2.48
CA THR A 135 -5.64 -11.94 3.07
C THR A 135 -4.16 -11.97 3.46
N SER A 136 -3.44 -10.85 3.29
CA SER A 136 -2.05 -10.71 3.71
C SER A 136 -1.65 -9.24 3.86
N SER A 137 -0.61 -8.99 4.65
CA SER A 137 0.00 -7.65 4.76
C SER A 137 0.62 -7.18 3.44
N THR A 138 1.03 -8.10 2.56
CA THR A 138 1.54 -7.74 1.22
C THR A 138 0.45 -7.09 0.37
N GLU A 139 -0.76 -7.63 0.40
CA GLU A 139 -1.91 -7.02 -0.29
C GLU A 139 -2.24 -5.64 0.29
N GLU A 140 -2.20 -5.50 1.61
CA GLU A 140 -2.46 -4.23 2.28
C GLU A 140 -1.42 -3.15 1.90
N LEU A 141 -0.14 -3.51 1.82
CA LEU A 141 0.92 -2.59 1.37
C LEU A 141 0.74 -2.15 -0.09
N GLU A 142 0.27 -3.04 -0.97
CA GLU A 142 -0.07 -2.69 -2.36
C GLU A 142 -1.28 -1.74 -2.44
N LEU A 143 -2.28 -1.92 -1.57
CA LEU A 143 -3.40 -0.98 -1.46
C LEU A 143 -2.97 0.38 -0.90
N LEU A 144 -2.02 0.42 0.04
CA LEU A 144 -1.51 1.66 0.62
C LEU A 144 -0.81 2.56 -0.39
N LYS A 145 -0.15 2.02 -1.42
CA LYS A 145 0.44 2.82 -2.52
C LYS A 145 -0.56 3.76 -3.18
N ASN A 146 -1.82 3.33 -3.20
CA ASN A 146 -2.92 4.02 -3.83
C ASN A 146 -3.75 4.87 -2.84
N THR A 147 -3.30 4.96 -1.58
CA THR A 147 -3.99 5.68 -0.50
C THR A 147 -3.19 6.94 -0.11
N SER A 148 -3.87 8.08 -0.06
CA SER A 148 -3.31 9.32 0.48
C SER A 148 -4.34 10.06 1.34
N PHE A 149 -3.87 10.92 2.23
CA PHE A 149 -4.71 11.76 3.07
C PHE A 149 -4.43 13.24 2.81
N ILE A 150 -5.48 14.04 2.65
CA ILE A 150 -5.38 15.49 2.54
C ILE A 150 -5.78 16.09 3.88
N LEU A 151 -4.89 16.87 4.48
CA LEU A 151 -5.19 17.69 5.63
C LEU A 151 -5.60 19.08 5.15
N LYS A 152 -6.76 19.53 5.61
CA LYS A 152 -7.27 20.89 5.40
C LYS A 152 -7.48 21.60 6.73
N GLU A 153 -7.32 22.90 6.74
CA GLU A 153 -7.50 23.75 7.91
C GLU A 153 -8.62 24.76 7.67
N GLN A 154 -9.46 24.97 8.67
CA GLN A 154 -10.53 25.97 8.59
C GLN A 154 -9.92 27.37 8.45
N ILE A 155 -10.42 28.13 7.49
CA ILE A 155 -10.04 29.54 7.34
C ILE A 155 -10.63 30.30 8.53
N PRO A 156 -9.81 31.04 9.31
CA PRO A 156 -10.30 31.80 10.46
C PRO A 156 -11.48 32.71 10.08
N GLY A 157 -12.59 32.63 10.83
CA GLY A 157 -13.80 33.41 10.57
C GLY A 157 -14.68 32.92 9.41
N SER A 158 -14.38 31.76 8.81
CA SER A 158 -15.14 31.16 7.71
C SER A 158 -15.53 29.72 8.01
N THR A 159 -16.56 29.19 7.34
CA THR A 159 -16.88 27.76 7.31
C THR A 159 -16.06 26.98 6.28
N ASN A 160 -15.28 27.67 5.45
CA ASN A 160 -14.46 27.07 4.40
C ASN A 160 -13.12 26.55 4.93
N TYR A 161 -12.57 25.56 4.25
CA TYR A 161 -11.29 24.93 4.56
C TYR A 161 -10.30 25.12 3.41
N ARG A 162 -9.02 25.30 3.74
CA ARG A 162 -7.91 25.35 2.78
C ARG A 162 -7.02 24.12 2.93
N GLU A 163 -6.48 23.61 1.83
CA GLU A 163 -5.50 22.53 1.87
C GLU A 163 -4.21 23.00 2.56
N VAL A 164 -3.75 22.20 3.52
CA VAL A 164 -2.46 22.39 4.19
C VAL A 164 -1.41 21.51 3.53
N LYS A 165 -1.71 20.21 3.41
CA LYS A 165 -0.78 19.21 2.87
C LYS A 165 -1.48 17.92 2.48
N ARG A 166 -0.90 17.22 1.52
CA ARG A 166 -1.18 15.82 1.19
C ARG A 166 -0.10 14.91 1.74
N PHE A 167 -0.52 13.79 2.35
CA PHE A 167 0.34 12.75 2.90
C PHE A 167 0.09 11.43 2.17
N THR A 168 1.14 10.83 1.63
CA THR A 168 1.08 9.47 1.07
C THR A 168 1.34 8.44 2.16
N MET A 169 0.72 7.26 2.02
CA MET A 169 0.96 6.18 2.99
C MET A 169 2.28 5.44 2.76
N THR A 170 2.80 5.48 1.54
CA THR A 170 4.09 4.89 1.13
C THR A 170 5.07 5.97 0.66
N LYS A 171 6.36 5.63 0.56
CA LYS A 171 7.42 6.54 0.06
C LYS A 171 7.19 6.98 -1.39
N SER A 172 6.55 6.15 -2.20
CA SER A 172 6.18 6.45 -3.58
C SER A 172 5.03 5.56 -4.04
N ALA A 173 4.40 5.92 -5.16
CA ALA A 173 3.36 5.12 -5.80
C ALA A 173 3.84 3.73 -6.28
N THR A 174 5.16 3.50 -6.33
CA THR A 174 5.76 2.22 -6.76
C THR A 174 6.34 1.42 -5.60
N SER A 175 6.62 2.05 -4.46
CA SER A 175 7.26 1.42 -3.30
C SER A 175 6.24 0.95 -2.27
N THR A 176 6.44 -0.25 -1.71
CA THR A 176 5.70 -0.74 -0.53
C THR A 176 6.29 -0.25 0.79
N ALA A 177 7.42 0.48 0.76
CA ALA A 177 7.99 1.06 1.97
C ALA A 177 7.07 2.18 2.49
N LEU A 178 6.80 2.15 3.80
CA LEU A 178 5.95 3.14 4.47
C LEU A 178 6.53 4.54 4.36
N GLY A 179 5.63 5.53 4.25
CA GLY A 179 5.98 6.94 4.27
C GLY A 179 6.61 7.35 5.61
N TYR A 180 7.31 8.49 5.62
CA TYR A 180 8.08 8.94 6.79
C TYR A 180 7.26 9.08 8.08
N LEU A 181 5.99 9.49 7.97
CA LEU A 181 5.09 9.66 9.10
C LEU A 181 4.20 8.44 9.38
N VAL A 182 4.46 7.33 8.69
CA VAL A 182 3.60 6.14 8.69
C VAL A 182 4.32 5.01 9.42
N SER A 183 3.60 4.40 10.35
CA SER A 183 4.11 3.28 11.16
C SER A 183 3.16 2.08 11.10
N GLU A 184 3.71 0.89 11.32
CA GLU A 184 2.92 -0.30 11.63
C GLU A 184 2.72 -0.40 13.14
N GLU A 185 1.47 -0.55 13.56
CA GLU A 185 1.09 -0.81 14.95
C GLU A 185 0.23 -2.07 15.03
N LEU A 186 0.10 -2.63 16.24
CA LEU A 186 -0.87 -3.66 16.52
C LEU A 186 -2.16 -3.00 17.02
N ASN A 187 -3.30 -3.54 16.59
CA ASN A 187 -4.59 -3.10 17.11
C ASN A 187 -4.64 -3.30 18.63
N GLY A 188 -4.95 -2.24 19.37
CA GLY A 188 -4.89 -2.21 20.84
C GLY A 188 -3.60 -1.64 21.44
N THR A 189 -2.60 -1.28 20.63
CA THR A 189 -1.42 -0.54 21.12
C THR A 189 -1.84 0.87 21.58
N LYS A 190 -1.64 1.15 22.87
CA LYS A 190 -1.78 2.51 23.43
C LYS A 190 -0.45 3.23 23.29
N LEU A 191 -0.46 4.44 22.74
CA LEU A 191 0.69 5.35 22.82
C LEU A 191 0.69 6.04 24.19
N TYR A 192 1.86 6.20 24.78
CA TYR A 192 2.05 6.96 26.00
C TYR A 192 3.09 8.06 25.77
N GLY A 193 2.86 9.21 26.40
CA GLY A 193 3.80 10.32 26.44
C GLY A 193 3.11 11.68 26.34
N THR A 194 3.39 12.56 27.29
CA THR A 194 3.17 14.00 27.19
C THR A 194 4.50 14.65 26.83
N GLY A 195 4.83 14.70 25.53
CA GLY A 195 6.09 15.25 25.02
C GLY A 195 6.55 14.58 23.72
N ASN A 196 7.07 15.36 22.78
CA ASN A 196 7.52 14.92 21.46
C ASN A 196 8.85 14.11 21.55
N PRO A 197 9.08 13.01 20.81
CA PRO A 197 8.10 12.20 20.07
C PRO A 197 7.49 11.10 20.94
N LEU A 198 6.21 10.78 20.69
CA LEU A 198 5.51 9.64 21.31
C LEU A 198 6.30 8.35 21.07
N THR A 199 6.64 7.63 22.14
CA THR A 199 7.31 6.34 22.04
C THR A 199 6.26 5.23 21.94
N SER A 200 6.43 4.33 20.96
CA SER A 200 5.56 3.17 20.85
C SER A 200 5.98 2.13 21.91
N PHE A 201 5.08 1.81 22.84
CA PHE A 201 5.29 0.68 23.73
C PHE A 201 4.86 -0.60 23.02
N LYS A 202 5.83 -1.44 22.62
CA LYS A 202 5.54 -2.83 22.25
C LYS A 202 5.23 -3.61 23.53
N PRO A 203 4.08 -4.31 23.65
CA PRO A 203 3.85 -5.19 24.78
C PRO A 203 5.00 -6.20 24.92
N ALA A 204 5.47 -6.44 26.15
CA ALA A 204 6.49 -7.43 26.41
C ALA A 204 5.98 -8.84 26.07
N GLY A 205 6.64 -9.51 25.13
CA GLY A 205 6.33 -10.84 24.65
C GLY A 205 6.83 -11.04 23.21
N THR A 206 7.34 -12.23 22.90
CA THR A 206 7.72 -12.61 21.54
C THR A 206 6.43 -12.75 20.73
N LEU A 207 5.94 -11.64 20.19
CA LEU A 207 4.70 -11.59 19.42
C LEU A 207 4.96 -12.12 18.02
N THR A 208 4.65 -13.40 17.82
CA THR A 208 4.53 -14.03 16.52
C THR A 208 3.54 -13.23 15.67
N ALA A 209 4.01 -12.69 14.55
CA ALA A 209 3.21 -12.02 13.55
C ALA A 209 2.29 -13.05 12.87
N THR A 210 1.22 -13.46 13.55
CA THR A 210 0.20 -14.36 13.02
C THR A 210 -1.07 -13.56 12.88
N MET A 211 -1.67 -13.60 11.68
CA MET A 211 -2.96 -12.95 11.36
C MET A 211 -4.16 -13.60 12.07
N ASN A 212 -4.03 -13.92 13.35
CA ASN A 212 -5.08 -14.37 14.24
C ASN A 212 -4.75 -13.89 15.66
N GLY A 213 -5.16 -12.67 16.00
CA GLY A 213 -5.16 -12.19 17.39
C GLY A 213 -4.72 -10.73 17.62
N GLY A 214 -4.00 -10.12 16.68
CA GLY A 214 -3.68 -8.69 16.72
C GLY A 214 -3.65 -8.13 15.31
N LYS A 215 -4.75 -7.54 14.83
CA LYS A 215 -4.79 -6.95 13.48
C LYS A 215 -3.69 -5.90 13.37
N LYS A 216 -2.81 -6.01 12.38
CA LYS A 216 -1.88 -4.92 12.05
C LYS A 216 -2.69 -3.71 11.59
N GLN A 217 -2.24 -2.52 11.95
CA GLN A 217 -2.83 -1.25 11.51
C GLN A 217 -1.73 -0.30 11.07
N TYR A 218 -2.03 0.54 10.08
CA TYR A 218 -1.09 1.51 9.55
C TYR A 218 -1.45 2.89 10.06
N VAL A 219 -0.53 3.55 10.77
CA VAL A 219 -0.84 4.81 11.45
C VAL A 219 -0.03 5.93 10.84
N LEU A 220 -0.72 6.90 10.24
CA LEU A 220 -0.17 8.19 9.85
C LEU A 220 -0.29 9.16 11.03
N SER A 221 0.84 9.68 11.50
CA SER A 221 0.89 10.65 12.62
C SER A 221 1.27 12.04 12.12
N ILE A 222 0.30 12.97 12.14
CA ILE A 222 0.48 14.35 11.71
C ILE A 222 0.67 15.23 12.95
N ASN A 223 1.89 15.72 13.16
CA ASN A 223 2.23 16.60 14.27
C ASN A 223 2.18 18.08 13.85
N GLY A 224 2.41 18.99 14.80
CA GLY A 224 2.55 20.41 14.51
C GLY A 224 1.24 21.13 14.22
N LEU A 225 0.09 20.56 14.64
CA LEU A 225 -1.21 21.20 14.47
C LEU A 225 -1.40 22.31 15.50
N ILE A 226 -2.05 23.39 15.07
CA ILE A 226 -2.20 24.60 15.88
C ILE A 226 -3.38 24.42 16.84
N PRO A 227 -3.17 24.48 18.16
CA PRO A 227 -4.27 24.42 19.13
C PRO A 227 -5.31 25.52 18.89
N GLY A 228 -6.58 25.20 19.11
CA GLY A 228 -7.73 26.07 18.88
C GLY A 228 -8.21 26.12 17.42
N ARG A 229 -7.53 25.44 16.48
CA ARG A 229 -7.96 25.35 15.08
C ARG A 229 -8.74 24.07 14.79
N LYS A 230 -9.54 24.13 13.72
CA LYS A 230 -10.29 22.99 13.19
C LYS A 230 -9.63 22.48 11.91
N TYR A 231 -9.55 21.17 11.80
CA TYR A 231 -8.96 20.46 10.68
C TYR A 231 -9.95 19.48 10.07
N GLN A 232 -9.88 19.35 8.75
CA GLN A 232 -10.57 18.32 7.97
C GLN A 232 -9.56 17.35 7.40
N VAL A 233 -9.89 16.06 7.45
CA VAL A 233 -9.11 15.00 6.81
C VAL A 233 -9.98 14.30 5.78
N GLU A 234 -9.43 14.15 4.59
CA GLU A 234 -10.02 13.42 3.47
C GLU A 234 -9.07 12.30 3.06
N GLU A 235 -9.58 11.08 2.91
CA GLU A 235 -8.84 10.02 2.22
C GLU A 235 -9.05 10.15 0.71
N LEU A 236 -8.00 9.98 -0.07
CA LEU A 236 -8.05 9.82 -1.52
C LEU A 236 -7.53 8.43 -1.90
N ILE A 237 -8.36 7.66 -2.62
CA ILE A 237 -8.00 6.40 -3.26
C ILE A 237 -7.82 6.68 -4.76
N SER A 238 -6.66 6.36 -5.32
CA SER A 238 -6.42 6.53 -6.76
C SER A 238 -7.32 5.60 -7.59
N ALA A 239 -7.49 5.90 -8.89
CA ALA A 239 -8.27 5.04 -9.79
C ALA A 239 -7.75 3.60 -9.85
N SER A 240 -6.42 3.41 -9.86
CA SER A 240 -5.77 2.09 -9.79
C SER A 240 -6.00 1.39 -8.45
N GLY A 241 -6.23 2.13 -7.37
CA GLY A 241 -6.53 1.59 -6.04
C GLY A 241 -7.98 1.15 -5.84
N GLN A 242 -8.89 1.49 -6.76
CA GLN A 242 -10.28 1.07 -6.67
C GLN A 242 -10.47 -0.39 -7.11
N ASN A 243 -9.76 -0.81 -8.15
CA ASN A 243 -9.87 -2.16 -8.71
C ASN A 243 -8.49 -2.81 -9.00
N PRO A 244 -7.60 -2.97 -8.01
CA PRO A 244 -6.27 -3.52 -8.25
C PRO A 244 -6.29 -5.05 -8.38
N VAL A 245 -5.41 -5.59 -9.23
CA VAL A 245 -5.05 -7.02 -9.27
C VAL A 245 -3.80 -7.21 -8.42
N ILE A 246 -3.91 -7.95 -7.31
CA ILE A 246 -2.80 -8.20 -6.39
C ILE A 246 -2.73 -9.70 -6.12
N GLY A 247 -1.56 -10.31 -6.31
CA GLY A 247 -1.38 -11.75 -6.07
C GLY A 247 -2.33 -12.65 -6.86
N GLY A 248 -2.72 -12.25 -8.07
CA GLY A 248 -3.70 -12.96 -8.91
C GLY A 248 -5.15 -12.83 -8.46
N SER A 249 -5.45 -11.99 -7.46
CA SER A 249 -6.82 -11.71 -7.02
C SER A 249 -7.21 -10.29 -7.40
N GLN A 250 -8.41 -10.14 -7.93
CA GLN A 250 -9.00 -8.84 -8.21
C GLN A 250 -9.68 -8.36 -6.93
N LEU A 251 -9.29 -7.18 -6.45
CA LEU A 251 -9.97 -6.51 -5.33
C LEU A 251 -10.85 -5.40 -5.89
N HIS A 252 -12.08 -5.27 -5.39
CA HIS A 252 -13.03 -4.24 -5.78
C HIS A 252 -13.40 -3.39 -4.58
N PHE A 253 -13.02 -2.12 -4.58
CA PHE A 253 -13.37 -1.19 -3.51
C PHE A 253 -14.89 -1.08 -3.39
N LYS A 254 -15.41 -1.29 -2.18
CA LYS A 254 -16.86 -1.24 -1.88
C LYS A 254 -17.24 -0.01 -1.10
N LYS A 255 -16.52 0.25 -0.01
CA LYS A 255 -16.83 1.34 0.90
C LYS A 255 -15.63 1.74 1.74
N MET A 256 -15.69 2.98 2.19
CA MET A 256 -14.85 3.54 3.25
C MET A 256 -15.72 3.72 4.49
N ALA A 257 -15.14 3.50 5.67
CA ALA A 257 -15.78 3.74 6.94
C ALA A 257 -14.82 4.48 7.88
N ILE A 258 -15.21 5.69 8.27
CA ILE A 258 -14.56 6.43 9.36
C ILE A 258 -15.25 6.16 10.69
N THR A 259 -14.44 5.81 11.70
CA THR A 259 -14.85 5.72 13.11
C THR A 259 -13.92 6.60 13.95
N ALA A 260 -14.48 7.59 14.64
CA ALA A 260 -13.75 8.45 15.55
C ALA A 260 -14.71 8.89 16.67
N GLY A 261 -14.19 9.16 17.88
CA GLY A 261 -14.98 9.57 19.05
C GLY A 261 -15.66 10.94 18.89
N ASP A 262 -15.20 11.97 19.61
CA ASP A 262 -15.72 13.35 19.55
C ASP A 262 -15.33 14.09 18.26
N VAL A 263 -15.71 13.54 17.11
CA VAL A 263 -15.38 14.02 15.77
C VAL A 263 -16.66 14.24 14.98
N SER A 264 -16.79 15.38 14.30
CA SER A 264 -17.91 15.61 13.40
C SER A 264 -17.61 14.96 12.04
N LYS A 265 -18.50 14.07 11.59
CA LYS A 265 -18.37 13.36 10.31
C LYS A 265 -19.30 13.97 9.26
N VAL A 266 -18.79 14.12 8.04
CA VAL A 266 -19.61 14.43 6.85
C VAL A 266 -19.25 13.43 5.76
N THR A 267 -20.25 12.81 5.15
CA THR A 267 -20.08 11.97 3.96
C THR A 267 -20.37 12.81 2.73
N SER A 268 -19.45 12.85 1.77
CA SER A 268 -19.61 13.58 0.51
C SER A 268 -19.14 12.71 -0.65
N GLY A 269 -20.08 12.20 -1.45
CA GLY A 269 -19.78 11.32 -2.58
C GLY A 269 -19.04 10.05 -2.18
N ASN A 270 -17.88 9.78 -2.81
CA ASN A 270 -17.08 8.55 -2.65
C ASN A 270 -16.00 8.64 -1.55
N TYR A 271 -16.05 9.66 -0.69
CA TYR A 271 -15.07 9.88 0.38
C TYR A 271 -15.78 10.16 1.71
N ASP A 272 -15.19 9.68 2.82
CA ASP A 272 -15.58 10.09 4.16
C ASP A 272 -14.65 11.21 4.64
N ILE A 273 -15.22 12.25 5.24
CA ILE A 273 -14.49 13.42 5.77
C ILE A 273 -14.66 13.46 7.28
N ALA A 274 -13.54 13.58 7.99
CA ALA A 274 -13.51 13.77 9.44
C ALA A 274 -13.11 15.20 9.79
N THR A 275 -13.89 15.87 10.64
CA THR A 275 -13.57 17.20 11.16
C THR A 275 -13.21 17.13 12.63
N VAL A 276 -12.01 17.59 12.99
CA VAL A 276 -11.48 17.60 14.35
C VAL A 276 -11.14 19.02 14.80
N SER A 277 -11.46 19.36 16.05
CA SER A 277 -10.93 20.55 16.73
C SER A 277 -9.81 20.10 17.64
N MET A 278 -8.71 20.83 17.72
CA MET A 278 -7.51 20.41 18.44
C MET A 278 -7.19 21.32 19.62
N ASP A 279 -6.94 20.74 20.79
CA ASP A 279 -6.48 21.43 21.99
C ASP A 279 -4.96 21.31 22.18
N LYS A 280 -4.42 22.03 23.17
CA LYS A 280 -2.98 22.07 23.43
C LYS A 280 -2.46 20.70 23.87
N ASN A 281 -1.35 20.27 23.28
CA ASN A 281 -0.73 18.95 23.53
C ASN A 281 -1.72 17.78 23.40
N GLU A 282 -2.80 17.97 22.63
CA GLU A 282 -3.83 16.95 22.45
C GLU A 282 -3.42 16.01 21.32
N THR A 283 -3.67 14.71 21.52
CA THR A 283 -3.60 13.72 20.44
C THR A 283 -5.01 13.20 20.16
N LYS A 284 -5.52 13.47 18.95
CA LYS A 284 -6.77 12.86 18.46
C LYS A 284 -6.47 11.71 17.51
N GLN A 285 -7.38 10.74 17.46
CA GLN A 285 -7.28 9.59 16.57
C GLN A 285 -8.55 9.45 15.73
N ILE A 286 -8.36 9.19 14.44
CA ILE A 286 -9.41 8.84 13.48
C ILE A 286 -9.06 7.45 12.94
N ASN A 287 -10.02 6.53 12.97
CA ASN A 287 -9.88 5.23 12.31
C ASN A 287 -10.55 5.28 10.95
N VAL A 288 -9.87 4.82 9.92
CA VAL A 288 -10.36 4.76 8.54
C VAL A 288 -10.20 3.34 8.02
N GLN A 289 -11.29 2.74 7.57
CA GLN A 289 -11.32 1.37 7.08
C GLN A 289 -11.81 1.34 5.63
N ASN A 290 -11.02 0.76 4.73
CA ASN A 290 -11.50 0.44 3.38
C ASN A 290 -11.93 -1.02 3.30
N THR A 291 -13.12 -1.25 2.75
CA THR A 291 -13.62 -2.59 2.48
C THR A 291 -13.52 -2.87 0.99
N TYR A 292 -12.89 -3.99 0.66
CA TYR A 292 -12.79 -4.54 -0.69
C TYR A 292 -13.57 -5.85 -0.76
N GLU A 293 -14.27 -6.06 -1.87
CA GLU A 293 -14.73 -7.38 -2.28
C GLU A 293 -13.60 -8.08 -3.03
N ARG A 294 -13.40 -9.36 -2.74
CA ARG A 294 -12.32 -10.16 -3.30
C ARG A 294 -12.86 -11.15 -4.32
N GLU A 295 -12.31 -11.11 -5.52
CA GLU A 295 -12.46 -12.14 -6.52
C GLU A 295 -11.11 -12.83 -6.74
N ASP A 296 -10.94 -14.00 -6.11
CA ASP A 296 -9.75 -14.82 -6.36
C ASP A 296 -9.76 -15.37 -7.78
N ARG A 297 -8.68 -15.16 -8.53
CA ARG A 297 -8.53 -15.68 -9.88
C ARG A 297 -7.40 -16.71 -9.96
N GLN A 298 -7.47 -17.57 -10.96
CA GLN A 298 -6.51 -18.61 -11.27
C GLN A 298 -6.23 -18.60 -12.77
N VAL A 299 -4.99 -18.88 -13.14
CA VAL A 299 -4.60 -19.00 -14.54
C VAL A 299 -4.92 -20.41 -15.03
N LEU A 300 -5.80 -20.50 -16.03
CA LEU A 300 -6.00 -21.70 -16.84
C LEU A 300 -5.11 -21.61 -18.09
N ARG A 301 -4.19 -22.55 -18.23
CA ARG A 301 -3.33 -22.67 -19.40
C ARG A 301 -3.75 -23.88 -20.24
N ILE A 302 -4.11 -23.64 -21.49
CA ILE A 302 -4.46 -24.69 -22.47
C ILE A 302 -3.34 -24.79 -23.49
N GLU A 303 -2.78 -25.99 -23.66
CA GLU A 303 -1.61 -26.23 -24.52
C GLU A 303 -1.88 -27.31 -25.57
N LYS A 304 -1.20 -27.19 -26.72
CA LYS A 304 -1.28 -28.17 -27.81
C LYS A 304 0.05 -28.87 -28.03
N GLN A 305 0.00 -30.19 -28.11
CA GLN A 305 1.11 -31.07 -28.48
C GLN A 305 0.69 -31.97 -29.64
N VAL A 306 1.58 -32.11 -30.63
CA VAL A 306 1.34 -32.89 -31.84
C VAL A 306 2.54 -33.79 -32.07
N SER A 307 2.30 -35.09 -32.21
CA SER A 307 3.35 -36.09 -32.34
C SER A 307 2.94 -37.22 -33.29
N GLY A 308 3.91 -38.06 -33.66
CA GLY A 308 3.72 -39.16 -34.59
C GLY A 308 4.34 -38.88 -35.95
N GLU A 309 4.66 -39.92 -36.71
CA GLU A 309 5.48 -39.82 -37.92
C GLU A 309 4.75 -39.10 -39.07
N MET A 310 3.43 -39.21 -39.14
CA MET A 310 2.59 -38.54 -40.16
C MET A 310 1.93 -37.27 -39.64
N ALA A 311 2.37 -36.76 -38.50
CA ALA A 311 1.75 -35.63 -37.85
C ALA A 311 2.23 -34.29 -38.44
N ASP A 312 1.27 -33.45 -38.83
CA ASP A 312 1.54 -32.08 -39.26
C ASP A 312 1.59 -31.13 -38.05
N LYS A 313 2.80 -30.70 -37.71
CA LYS A 313 3.05 -29.75 -36.61
C LYS A 313 2.58 -28.33 -36.92
N ASN A 314 2.32 -28.00 -38.19
CA ASN A 314 1.81 -26.69 -38.62
C ASN A 314 0.28 -26.63 -38.65
N GLN A 315 -0.39 -27.78 -38.52
CA GLN A 315 -1.84 -27.87 -38.47
C GLN A 315 -2.38 -26.96 -37.36
N VAL A 316 -3.36 -26.13 -37.73
CA VAL A 316 -4.10 -25.29 -36.80
C VAL A 316 -5.27 -26.11 -36.27
N PHE A 317 -5.28 -26.36 -34.97
CA PHE A 317 -6.37 -27.07 -34.31
C PHE A 317 -7.37 -26.07 -33.71
N PRO A 318 -8.67 -26.16 -34.02
CA PRO A 318 -9.69 -25.34 -33.40
C PRO A 318 -9.99 -25.80 -31.98
N PHE A 319 -10.10 -24.85 -31.07
CA PHE A 319 -10.45 -25.06 -29.68
C PHE A 319 -11.69 -24.27 -29.28
N ARG A 320 -12.42 -24.80 -28.31
CA ARG A 320 -13.53 -24.14 -27.62
C ARG A 320 -13.36 -24.28 -26.12
N LEU A 321 -13.56 -23.19 -25.40
CA LEU A 321 -13.62 -23.17 -23.94
C LEU A 321 -15.03 -22.77 -23.49
N LYS A 322 -15.70 -23.64 -22.75
CA LYS A 322 -16.95 -23.34 -22.05
C LYS A 322 -16.64 -22.98 -20.61
N LEU A 323 -17.16 -21.86 -20.13
CA LEU A 323 -17.03 -21.42 -18.75
C LEU A 323 -18.41 -21.36 -18.09
N PHE A 324 -18.46 -21.66 -16.79
CA PHE A 324 -19.69 -21.65 -16.01
C PHE A 324 -19.45 -20.96 -14.66
N LYS A 325 -20.31 -20.00 -14.30
CA LYS A 325 -20.25 -19.26 -13.01
C LYS A 325 -20.55 -20.15 -11.81
N ALA A 326 -21.43 -21.12 -12.03
CA ALA A 326 -21.75 -22.21 -11.12
C ALA A 326 -21.85 -23.49 -11.96
N GLU A 327 -21.91 -24.66 -11.32
CA GLU A 327 -21.77 -25.95 -12.02
C GLU A 327 -22.66 -26.07 -13.27
N ASN A 328 -23.89 -25.55 -13.26
CA ASN A 328 -24.82 -25.61 -14.40
C ASN A 328 -25.26 -24.24 -14.94
N GLN A 329 -24.45 -23.20 -14.76
CA GLN A 329 -24.75 -21.85 -15.22
C GLN A 329 -23.65 -21.31 -16.15
N PRO A 330 -23.79 -21.45 -17.48
CA PRO A 330 -22.84 -20.91 -18.46
C PRO A 330 -22.67 -19.39 -18.32
N ILE A 331 -21.50 -18.88 -18.71
CA ILE A 331 -21.26 -17.43 -18.80
C ILE A 331 -22.06 -16.80 -19.95
N THR A 332 -22.41 -15.53 -19.80
CA THR A 332 -23.06 -14.71 -20.84
C THR A 332 -22.04 -13.85 -21.61
N GLN A 333 -22.48 -13.16 -22.66
CA GLN A 333 -21.65 -12.17 -23.37
C GLN A 333 -21.11 -11.09 -22.41
N SER A 334 -21.96 -10.57 -21.52
CA SER A 334 -21.55 -9.55 -20.55
C SER A 334 -20.51 -10.07 -19.55
N ASP A 335 -20.66 -11.32 -19.11
CA ASP A 335 -19.65 -11.97 -18.26
C ASP A 335 -18.32 -12.13 -19.02
N PHE A 336 -18.37 -12.53 -20.29
CA PHE A 336 -17.19 -12.65 -21.15
C PHE A 336 -16.49 -11.30 -21.35
N ASP A 337 -17.23 -10.24 -21.66
CA ASP A 337 -16.66 -8.91 -21.86
C ASP A 337 -15.97 -8.40 -20.59
N SER A 338 -16.53 -8.71 -19.42
CA SER A 338 -15.96 -8.37 -18.12
C SER A 338 -14.63 -9.09 -17.87
N ILE A 339 -14.55 -10.41 -18.06
CA ILE A 339 -13.27 -11.16 -17.89
C ILE A 339 -12.25 -10.82 -18.99
N LYS A 340 -12.72 -10.53 -20.21
CA LYS A 340 -11.86 -10.19 -21.35
C LYS A 340 -11.15 -8.87 -21.13
N ALA A 341 -11.74 -7.92 -20.39
CA ALA A 341 -11.16 -6.61 -20.11
C ALA A 341 -9.73 -6.71 -19.52
N ASP A 342 -9.45 -7.76 -18.75
CA ASP A 342 -8.18 -7.94 -18.05
C ASP A 342 -7.15 -8.76 -18.84
N PHE A 343 -7.50 -9.27 -20.02
CA PHE A 343 -6.58 -10.06 -20.83
C PHE A 343 -5.56 -9.18 -21.59
N PRO A 344 -4.32 -9.66 -21.80
CA PRO A 344 -3.36 -9.01 -22.67
C PRO A 344 -3.91 -8.82 -24.10
N ALA A 345 -3.45 -7.78 -24.80
CA ALA A 345 -3.93 -7.43 -26.15
C ALA A 345 -3.84 -8.61 -27.13
N ALA A 346 -2.76 -9.38 -27.08
CA ALA A 346 -2.55 -10.57 -27.92
C ALA A 346 -3.61 -11.66 -27.70
N ILE A 347 -4.09 -11.84 -26.46
CA ILE A 347 -5.14 -12.81 -26.14
C ILE A 347 -6.49 -12.26 -26.60
N LYS A 348 -6.77 -10.97 -26.36
CA LYS A 348 -8.02 -10.31 -26.74
C LYS A 348 -8.33 -10.43 -28.24
N SER A 349 -7.30 -10.39 -29.10
CA SER A 349 -7.44 -10.54 -30.55
C SER A 349 -7.49 -12.00 -31.02
N ALA A 350 -6.96 -12.94 -30.24
CA ALA A 350 -6.91 -14.36 -30.58
C ALA A 350 -8.19 -15.14 -30.22
N ILE A 351 -9.14 -14.51 -29.52
CA ILE A 351 -10.34 -15.18 -29.01
C ILE A 351 -11.63 -14.47 -29.44
N SER A 352 -12.69 -15.25 -29.65
CA SER A 352 -14.06 -14.77 -29.87
C SER A 352 -15.04 -15.52 -28.97
N PHE A 353 -16.17 -14.90 -28.61
CA PHE A 353 -17.23 -15.56 -27.86
C PHE A 353 -18.47 -15.73 -28.73
N ASP A 354 -19.05 -16.92 -28.70
CA ASP A 354 -20.31 -17.25 -29.35
C ASP A 354 -21.42 -17.38 -28.29
N PRO A 355 -22.34 -16.40 -28.20
CA PRO A 355 -23.47 -16.45 -27.27
C PRO A 355 -24.42 -17.62 -27.48
N GLY A 356 -24.55 -18.13 -28.72
CA GLY A 356 -25.46 -19.22 -29.05
C GLY A 356 -25.02 -20.56 -28.44
N THR A 357 -23.70 -20.76 -28.31
CA THR A 357 -23.13 -21.98 -27.72
C THR A 357 -22.45 -21.75 -26.36
N ALA A 358 -22.40 -20.50 -25.91
CA ALA A 358 -21.64 -20.05 -24.72
C ALA A 358 -20.18 -20.53 -24.73
N THR A 359 -19.51 -20.42 -25.89
CA THR A 359 -18.12 -20.88 -26.06
C THR A 359 -17.18 -19.75 -26.43
N ILE A 360 -15.98 -19.79 -25.86
CA ILE A 360 -14.84 -18.97 -26.29
C ILE A 360 -14.05 -19.79 -27.31
N SER A 361 -13.94 -19.31 -28.54
CA SER A 361 -13.22 -19.95 -29.63
C SER A 361 -11.81 -19.38 -29.77
N PHE A 362 -10.84 -20.26 -30.02
CA PHE A 362 -9.44 -19.94 -30.31
C PHE A 362 -8.78 -21.09 -31.06
N SER A 363 -7.54 -20.93 -31.51
CA SER A 363 -6.82 -22.00 -32.21
C SER A 363 -5.38 -22.11 -31.74
N LEU A 364 -4.83 -23.32 -31.74
CA LEU A 364 -3.44 -23.60 -31.37
C LEU A 364 -2.79 -24.53 -32.40
N LYS A 365 -1.51 -24.31 -32.67
CA LYS A 365 -0.60 -25.25 -33.34
C LYS A 365 0.22 -26.04 -32.33
N HIS A 366 1.05 -26.98 -32.79
CA HIS A 366 2.03 -27.64 -31.93
C HIS A 366 2.87 -26.63 -31.13
N ASP A 367 3.12 -26.93 -29.87
CA ASP A 367 3.90 -26.12 -28.90
C ASP A 367 3.32 -24.74 -28.59
N GLN A 368 2.10 -24.46 -29.06
CA GLN A 368 1.37 -23.25 -28.68
C GLN A 368 0.49 -23.47 -27.46
N ALA A 369 0.28 -22.37 -26.74
CA ALA A 369 -0.58 -22.35 -25.58
C ALA A 369 -1.25 -20.98 -25.43
N ILE A 370 -2.36 -20.98 -24.70
CA ILE A 370 -3.10 -19.79 -24.34
C ILE A 370 -3.39 -19.79 -22.85
N GLU A 371 -3.34 -18.62 -22.21
CA GLU A 371 -3.55 -18.45 -20.77
C GLU A 371 -4.75 -17.53 -20.50
N PHE A 372 -5.68 -18.00 -19.68
CA PHE A 372 -6.85 -17.27 -19.24
C PHE A 372 -6.77 -17.02 -17.74
N LEU A 373 -6.79 -15.75 -17.31
CA LEU A 373 -6.91 -15.38 -15.90
C LEU A 373 -8.40 -15.33 -15.52
N LEU A 374 -8.89 -16.33 -14.81
CA LEU A 374 -10.34 -16.54 -14.58
C LEU A 374 -10.68 -16.65 -13.09
N PRO A 375 -11.90 -16.29 -12.66
CA PRO A 375 -12.33 -16.51 -11.28
C PRO A 375 -12.22 -17.98 -10.87
N LYS A 376 -11.62 -18.27 -9.71
CA LYS A 376 -11.38 -19.66 -9.23
C LYS A 376 -12.65 -20.47 -9.01
N THR A 377 -13.77 -19.77 -8.85
CA THR A 377 -15.11 -20.34 -8.63
C THR A 377 -15.73 -20.88 -9.92
N TYR A 378 -15.15 -20.57 -11.08
CA TYR A 378 -15.69 -21.00 -12.35
C TYR A 378 -15.40 -22.48 -12.60
N TYR A 379 -16.35 -23.13 -13.26
CA TYR A 379 -16.14 -24.42 -13.88
C TYR A 379 -15.79 -24.22 -15.35
N TYR A 380 -15.05 -25.17 -15.91
CA TYR A 380 -14.68 -25.13 -17.32
C TYR A 380 -14.74 -26.50 -17.98
N MET A 381 -14.95 -26.46 -19.30
CA MET A 381 -14.73 -27.56 -20.23
C MET A 381 -13.94 -27.01 -21.41
N ALA A 382 -12.83 -27.64 -21.76
CA ALA A 382 -12.11 -27.32 -22.98
C ALA A 382 -12.34 -28.42 -24.00
N GLY A 383 -12.58 -28.07 -25.25
CA GLY A 383 -12.76 -29.00 -26.34
C GLY A 383 -11.88 -28.65 -27.51
N GLU A 384 -11.46 -29.67 -28.22
CA GLU A 384 -10.68 -29.58 -29.45
C GLU A 384 -11.43 -30.30 -30.56
N ASN A 385 -11.40 -29.76 -31.78
CA ASN A 385 -11.69 -30.55 -32.97
C ASN A 385 -10.38 -31.20 -33.45
N PRO A 386 -10.21 -32.53 -33.28
CA PRO A 386 -8.93 -33.18 -33.49
C PRO A 386 -8.54 -33.32 -34.97
N SER A 387 -9.41 -32.92 -35.92
CA SER A 387 -9.07 -32.88 -37.36
C SER A 387 -8.47 -34.19 -37.89
N GLY A 388 -9.06 -35.32 -37.49
CA GLY A 388 -8.65 -36.67 -37.92
C GLY A 388 -7.49 -37.28 -37.13
N TYR A 389 -7.03 -36.65 -36.05
CA TYR A 389 -6.07 -37.24 -35.10
C TYR A 389 -6.80 -38.00 -33.99
N LEU A 390 -6.05 -38.83 -33.25
CA LEU A 390 -6.51 -39.40 -31.98
C LEU A 390 -6.11 -38.46 -30.83
N PRO A 391 -7.07 -37.71 -30.23
CA PRO A 391 -6.74 -36.78 -29.15
C PRO A 391 -6.66 -37.48 -27.80
N SER A 392 -5.76 -37.00 -26.96
CA SER A 392 -5.66 -37.34 -25.54
C SER A 392 -5.37 -36.07 -24.73
N VAL A 393 -5.57 -36.13 -23.42
CA VAL A 393 -5.35 -34.99 -22.51
C VAL A 393 -4.40 -35.37 -21.38
N SER A 394 -3.74 -34.36 -20.79
CA SER A 394 -2.85 -34.55 -19.64
C SER A 394 -3.54 -35.21 -18.44
N THR A 395 -2.74 -35.85 -17.58
CA THR A 395 -3.20 -36.48 -16.34
C THR A 395 -4.07 -35.55 -15.49
N GLY A 396 -5.15 -36.07 -14.91
CA GLY A 396 -6.13 -35.30 -14.14
C GLY A 396 -7.24 -34.66 -14.99
N TYR A 397 -7.33 -35.03 -16.26
CA TYR A 397 -8.41 -34.67 -17.18
C TYR A 397 -8.90 -35.90 -17.94
N ILE A 398 -10.17 -35.85 -18.36
CA ILE A 398 -10.82 -36.94 -19.08
C ILE A 398 -11.61 -36.31 -20.24
N LEU A 399 -11.45 -36.84 -21.45
CA LEU A 399 -12.29 -36.48 -22.59
C LEU A 399 -13.64 -37.19 -22.50
N GLU A 400 -14.71 -36.48 -22.81
CA GLU A 400 -16.04 -37.06 -23.00
C GLU A 400 -16.01 -38.04 -24.19
N GLN A 401 -16.87 -39.05 -24.16
CA GLN A 401 -16.93 -40.05 -25.23
C GLN A 401 -17.61 -39.49 -26.49
N ALA A 402 -18.63 -38.64 -26.30
CA ALA A 402 -19.35 -38.03 -27.40
C ALA A 402 -18.58 -36.84 -27.99
N THR A 403 -18.59 -36.76 -29.31
CA THR A 403 -18.21 -35.56 -30.06
C THR A 403 -19.47 -34.71 -30.26
N ASP A 404 -19.36 -33.39 -30.14
CA ASP A 404 -20.48 -32.50 -30.44
C ASP A 404 -20.80 -32.47 -31.95
N ALA A 405 -21.93 -31.85 -32.31
CA ALA A 405 -22.37 -31.75 -33.70
C ALA A 405 -21.39 -30.97 -34.60
N GLN A 406 -20.45 -30.23 -34.01
CA GLN A 406 -19.43 -29.43 -34.69
C GLN A 406 -18.05 -30.11 -34.69
N GLY A 407 -17.95 -31.37 -34.26
CA GLY A 407 -16.72 -32.15 -34.30
C GLY A 407 -15.77 -31.92 -33.11
N PHE A 408 -16.19 -31.20 -32.07
CA PHE A 408 -15.38 -30.95 -30.88
C PHE A 408 -15.57 -32.04 -29.84
N ARG A 409 -14.46 -32.51 -29.27
CA ARG A 409 -14.45 -33.44 -28.15
C ARG A 409 -13.99 -32.70 -26.90
N PHE A 410 -14.91 -32.55 -25.94
CA PHE A 410 -14.68 -31.78 -24.71
C PHE A 410 -14.08 -32.64 -23.60
N THR A 411 -13.36 -32.00 -22.68
CA THR A 411 -13.09 -32.57 -21.37
C THR A 411 -14.36 -32.61 -20.54
N LYS A 412 -14.45 -33.55 -19.59
CA LYS A 412 -15.41 -33.46 -18.50
C LYS A 412 -15.27 -32.12 -17.78
N LYS A 413 -16.39 -31.60 -17.29
CA LYS A 413 -16.46 -30.36 -16.52
C LYS A 413 -15.57 -30.45 -15.28
N LYS A 414 -14.80 -29.39 -15.02
CA LYS A 414 -13.87 -29.31 -13.88
C LYS A 414 -13.95 -27.93 -13.23
N LEU A 415 -13.88 -27.88 -11.91
CA LEU A 415 -13.70 -26.63 -11.17
C LEU A 415 -12.28 -26.12 -11.40
N LEU A 416 -12.12 -24.83 -11.69
CA LEU A 416 -10.80 -24.22 -11.85
C LEU A 416 -9.98 -24.36 -10.56
N GLY A 417 -10.58 -23.98 -9.42
CA GLY A 417 -9.98 -24.15 -8.10
C GLY A 417 -8.67 -23.38 -7.93
N ARG A 418 -7.96 -23.63 -6.83
CA ARG A 418 -6.63 -23.08 -6.55
C ARG A 418 -5.68 -24.25 -6.31
N ASN A 419 -4.56 -24.28 -7.03
CA ASN A 419 -3.49 -25.21 -6.67
C ASN A 419 -2.90 -24.76 -5.33
N ALA A 420 -2.65 -25.69 -4.41
CA ALA A 420 -2.19 -25.37 -3.06
C ALA A 420 -0.85 -24.59 -3.05
N ASP A 421 -0.03 -24.77 -4.08
CA ASP A 421 1.25 -24.11 -4.30
C ASP A 421 1.14 -22.77 -5.08
N GLY A 422 -0.08 -22.35 -5.45
CA GLY A 422 -0.33 -21.15 -6.25
C GLY A 422 0.07 -21.26 -7.71
N SER A 423 0.41 -22.46 -8.20
CA SER A 423 0.78 -22.69 -9.59
C SER A 423 -0.43 -22.56 -10.54
N LYS A 424 -0.14 -22.34 -11.83
CA LYS A 424 -1.14 -22.30 -12.90
C LYS A 424 -1.79 -23.68 -13.06
N GLN A 425 -3.06 -23.70 -13.44
CA GLN A 425 -3.71 -24.94 -13.83
C GLN A 425 -3.46 -25.21 -15.32
N VAL A 426 -2.77 -26.31 -15.63
CA VAL A 426 -2.39 -26.65 -17.00
C VAL A 426 -3.25 -27.79 -17.53
N LEU A 427 -3.75 -27.64 -18.75
CA LEU A 427 -4.44 -28.66 -19.54
C LEU A 427 -3.74 -28.77 -20.90
N GLN A 428 -3.15 -29.93 -21.18
CA GLN A 428 -2.47 -30.18 -22.44
C GLN A 428 -3.27 -31.17 -23.29
N PHE A 429 -3.54 -30.81 -24.54
CA PHE A 429 -4.13 -31.68 -25.55
C PHE A 429 -3.04 -32.26 -26.46
N ARG A 430 -2.96 -33.58 -26.54
CA ARG A 430 -2.00 -34.34 -27.36
C ARG A 430 -2.70 -35.01 -28.52
N ASN A 431 -2.32 -34.68 -29.75
CA ASN A 431 -2.78 -35.35 -30.96
C ASN A 431 -1.67 -36.21 -31.55
N VAL A 432 -1.94 -37.50 -31.75
CA VAL A 432 -1.01 -38.45 -32.35
C VAL A 432 -1.51 -38.89 -33.72
N LYS A 433 -0.61 -38.98 -34.71
CA LYS A 433 -0.89 -39.55 -36.03
C LYS A 433 0.30 -40.35 -36.55
N ASP A 434 0.14 -41.67 -36.52
CA ASP A 434 1.12 -42.65 -36.98
C ASP A 434 0.61 -43.41 -38.21
N PRO A 435 1.50 -43.95 -39.05
CA PRO A 435 1.12 -44.73 -40.24
C PRO A 435 0.28 -45.95 -39.87
N ILE A 436 -0.79 -46.19 -40.62
CA ILE A 436 -1.57 -47.42 -40.55
C ILE A 436 -0.82 -48.46 -41.40
N SER A 437 -0.48 -49.62 -40.82
CA SER A 437 0.18 -50.71 -41.55
C SER A 437 -0.61 -51.07 -42.83
N PRO A 438 0.04 -51.21 -44.00
CA PRO A 438 -0.63 -51.53 -45.27
C PRO A 438 -1.20 -52.96 -45.32
N THR A 439 -0.85 -53.82 -44.37
CA THR A 439 -1.53 -55.10 -44.19
C THR A 439 -2.78 -54.87 -43.34
N GLY A 440 -3.96 -54.92 -43.98
CA GLY A 440 -5.28 -54.70 -43.37
C GLY A 440 -5.71 -55.70 -42.30
N VAL A 441 -4.82 -56.10 -41.40
CA VAL A 441 -5.15 -56.76 -40.14
C VAL A 441 -5.37 -55.65 -39.12
N VAL A 442 -6.63 -55.28 -38.94
CA VAL A 442 -7.05 -54.71 -37.66
C VAL A 442 -6.92 -55.84 -36.67
N GLU A 443 -5.82 -55.90 -35.91
CA GLU A 443 -5.75 -56.75 -34.72
C GLU A 443 -6.78 -56.18 -33.74
N GLU A 444 -7.99 -56.76 -33.75
CA GLU A 444 -9.11 -56.42 -32.88
C GLU A 444 -8.85 -56.81 -31.40
N ALA A 445 -7.59 -56.99 -31.01
CA ALA A 445 -7.18 -57.38 -29.67
C ALA A 445 -5.92 -56.61 -29.23
N ARG A 446 -6.10 -55.33 -28.86
CA ARG A 446 -5.50 -54.71 -27.65
C ARG A 446 -5.93 -53.24 -27.48
N PRO A 447 -7.06 -52.97 -26.80
CA PRO A 447 -7.40 -51.61 -26.39
C PRO A 447 -6.54 -51.03 -25.25
N LEU A 448 -5.55 -51.75 -24.69
CA LEU A 448 -4.99 -51.39 -23.37
C LEU A 448 -3.46 -51.51 -23.19
N ALA A 449 -2.66 -51.95 -24.18
CA ALA A 449 -1.25 -52.30 -23.93
C ALA A 449 -0.19 -51.34 -24.51
N MET A 450 -0.51 -50.44 -25.45
CA MET A 450 0.45 -49.46 -26.00
C MET A 450 0.33 -48.05 -25.42
N VAL A 451 -0.42 -47.88 -24.33
CA VAL A 451 -0.51 -46.59 -23.60
C VAL A 451 0.42 -46.56 -22.38
N PHE A 452 1.06 -47.67 -21.98
CA PHE A 452 1.80 -47.71 -20.72
C PHE A 452 3.32 -47.47 -20.80
N THR A 453 3.98 -47.62 -21.95
CA THR A 453 5.46 -47.58 -21.99
C THR A 453 6.04 -46.18 -22.16
N ALA A 454 5.27 -45.21 -22.67
CA ALA A 454 5.71 -43.81 -22.77
C ALA A 454 5.38 -42.96 -21.51
N PHE A 455 4.71 -43.55 -20.51
CA PHE A 455 4.26 -42.83 -19.30
C PHE A 455 5.31 -42.75 -18.18
N ILE A 456 6.40 -43.53 -18.23
CA ILE A 456 7.39 -43.59 -17.13
C ILE A 456 8.68 -42.79 -17.43
N LEU A 457 9.06 -42.58 -18.69
CA LEU A 457 10.39 -42.03 -19.00
C LEU A 457 10.51 -40.49 -18.99
N PHE A 458 9.42 -39.72 -19.08
CA PHE A 458 9.51 -38.26 -19.14
C PHE A 458 9.02 -37.51 -17.89
N SER A 459 8.31 -38.17 -16.98
CA SER A 459 7.94 -37.58 -15.68
C SER A 459 9.14 -37.42 -14.73
N GLY A 460 10.20 -38.21 -14.93
CA GLY A 460 11.43 -38.15 -14.13
C GLY A 460 12.40 -37.02 -14.55
N ALA A 461 12.32 -36.52 -15.78
CA ALA A 461 13.27 -35.53 -16.30
C ALA A 461 13.01 -34.09 -15.83
N ILE A 462 11.79 -33.79 -15.36
CA ILE A 462 11.48 -32.47 -14.78
C ILE A 462 11.70 -32.45 -13.25
N ALA A 463 11.67 -33.61 -12.58
CA ALA A 463 11.92 -33.70 -11.13
C ALA A 463 13.41 -33.84 -10.75
N PHE A 464 14.29 -34.27 -11.66
CA PHE A 464 15.72 -34.42 -11.37
C PHE A 464 16.59 -33.17 -11.65
N GLY A 465 16.00 -32.09 -12.20
CA GLY A 465 16.70 -30.84 -12.49
C GLY A 465 16.84 -29.85 -11.32
N MET A 466 16.21 -30.11 -10.17
CA MET A 466 16.19 -29.16 -9.03
C MET A 466 16.83 -29.70 -7.73
N LYS A 467 17.73 -30.68 -7.81
CA LYS A 467 18.60 -31.05 -6.68
C LYS A 467 20.06 -31.12 -7.12
N LYS A 468 20.73 -29.97 -7.11
CA LYS A 468 22.09 -29.77 -6.58
C LYS A 468 22.55 -28.34 -6.84
N LYS A 469 22.52 -27.52 -5.79
CA LYS A 469 23.58 -26.56 -5.45
C LYS A 469 23.37 -26.11 -4.00
N GLU A 470 23.74 -27.01 -3.10
CA GLU A 470 24.29 -26.65 -1.80
C GLU A 470 25.72 -27.21 -1.76
N GLU A 471 26.62 -26.36 -1.27
CA GLU A 471 28.01 -26.58 -0.85
C GLU A 471 29.10 -26.73 -1.93
N ALA A 472 29.74 -25.60 -2.24
CA ALA A 472 31.14 -25.33 -1.87
C ALA A 472 31.34 -23.82 -1.66
#